data_AF-A0A838V2H5-F1
#
_entry.id   AF-A0A838V2H5-F1
#
_cell.length_a   1.000
_cell.length_b   1.000
_cell.length_c   1.000
_cell.angle_alpha   90.00
_cell.angle_beta   90.00
_cell.angle_gamma   90.00
#
_symmetry.space_group_name_H-M   'P 1'
#
loop_
_entity.id
_entity.type
_entity.pdbx_description
1 polymer ?
#
loop_
_entity_poly.entity_id
_entity_poly.type
_entity_poly.pdbx_seq_one_letter_code
_entity_poly.pdbx_strand_id
1 'polypeptide(L)'
;MRRKDRSLQRDALEAETSQRLAQIVAAAELSAKQVIDDAEAEGRRFLGRAEAEADRIVAERLALLVAAAEALAARVEAIGRESEQLLEQLKAIRVGLGEGASLDPGAVEPERGARPHLSAVAPVEAASEEAATQSGSEGEDRTPAGARLLATQMAVLGSSREEIDARLKKGFEIEDTGAIMDAILGPEE
;
A
#
# COMPACT_ATOMS: atom_id res chain seq x y z
N MET A 1 12.94 -18.53 -82.87
CA MET A 1 11.77 -18.94 -82.06
C MET A 1 12.07 -19.05 -80.56
N ARG A 2 13.08 -19.82 -80.10
CA ARG A 2 13.34 -20.08 -78.66
C ARG A 2 13.43 -18.90 -77.67
N ARG A 3 13.76 -17.67 -78.10
CA ARG A 3 13.80 -16.50 -77.20
C ARG A 3 12.40 -16.03 -76.76
N LYS A 4 11.40 -16.18 -77.63
CA LYS A 4 10.03 -15.71 -77.36
C LYS A 4 9.31 -16.64 -76.39
N ASP A 5 9.61 -17.93 -76.44
CA ASP A 5 9.05 -18.92 -75.50
C ASP A 5 9.59 -18.70 -74.08
N ARG A 6 10.87 -18.31 -73.93
CA ARG A 6 11.46 -18.02 -72.62
C ARG A 6 10.90 -16.76 -71.96
N SER A 7 10.54 -15.72 -72.72
CA SER A 7 9.92 -14.52 -72.15
C SER A 7 8.51 -14.83 -71.66
N LEU A 8 7.71 -15.56 -72.45
CA LEU A 8 6.36 -15.97 -72.05
C LEU A 8 6.36 -16.86 -70.81
N GLN A 9 7.34 -17.76 -70.68
CA GLN A 9 7.52 -18.59 -69.48
C GLN A 9 7.87 -17.74 -68.25
N ARG A 10 8.70 -16.71 -68.41
CA ARG A 10 9.07 -15.82 -67.32
C ARG A 10 7.87 -14.98 -66.85
N ASP A 11 7.12 -14.40 -67.78
CA ASP A 11 5.95 -13.58 -67.46
C ASP A 11 4.88 -14.41 -66.73
N ALA A 12 4.69 -15.67 -67.13
CA ALA A 12 3.78 -16.60 -66.45
C ALA A 12 4.22 -16.93 -65.01
N LEU A 13 5.51 -17.16 -64.79
CA LEU A 13 6.07 -17.40 -63.44
C LEU A 13 5.95 -16.16 -62.56
N GLU A 14 6.19 -14.96 -63.10
CA GLU A 14 6.05 -13.69 -62.38
C GLU A 14 4.59 -13.43 -61.97
N ALA A 15 3.63 -13.76 -62.84
CA ALA A 15 2.20 -13.68 -62.52
C ALA A 15 1.79 -14.69 -61.43
N GLU A 16 2.21 -15.95 -61.54
CA GLU A 16 1.89 -17.00 -60.56
C GLU A 16 2.51 -16.69 -59.18
N THR A 17 3.77 -16.26 -59.15
CA THR A 17 4.45 -15.87 -57.91
C THR A 17 3.79 -14.66 -57.26
N SER A 18 3.41 -13.65 -58.04
CA SER A 18 2.69 -12.48 -57.55
C SER A 18 1.31 -12.85 -56.99
N GLN A 19 0.58 -13.75 -57.66
CA GLN A 19 -0.69 -14.27 -57.17
C GLN A 19 -0.51 -15.03 -55.84
N ARG A 20 0.53 -15.87 -55.75
CA ARG A 20 0.83 -16.62 -54.52
C ARG A 20 1.23 -15.71 -53.37
N LEU A 21 2.02 -14.66 -53.63
CA LEU A 21 2.37 -13.66 -52.63
C LEU A 21 1.14 -12.90 -52.14
N ALA A 22 0.24 -12.50 -53.05
CA ALA A 22 -1.01 -11.84 -52.67
C ALA A 22 -1.89 -12.73 -51.77
N GLN A 23 -1.96 -14.03 -52.07
CA GLN A 23 -2.68 -14.99 -51.23
C GLN A 23 -2.05 -15.16 -49.84
N ILE A 24 -0.72 -15.22 -49.76
CA ILE A 24 0.01 -15.32 -48.49
C ILE A 24 -0.23 -14.06 -47.65
N VAL A 25 -0.14 -12.87 -48.25
CA VAL A 25 -0.38 -11.60 -47.55
C VAL A 25 -1.81 -11.53 -47.04
N ALA A 26 -2.81 -11.83 -47.87
CA ALA A 26 -4.21 -11.83 -47.45
C ALA A 26 -4.48 -12.83 -46.30
N ALA A 27 -3.87 -14.02 -46.35
CA ALA A 27 -3.97 -15.00 -45.27
C ALA A 27 -3.29 -14.51 -43.98
N ALA A 28 -2.12 -13.86 -44.10
CA ALA A 28 -1.41 -13.28 -42.97
C ALA A 28 -2.18 -12.12 -42.33
N GLU A 29 -2.79 -11.24 -43.13
CA GLU A 29 -3.65 -10.14 -42.64
C GLU A 29 -4.87 -10.67 -41.90
N LEU A 30 -5.53 -11.70 -42.45
CA LEU A 30 -6.66 -12.33 -41.78
C LEU A 30 -6.25 -12.97 -40.45
N SER A 31 -5.12 -13.68 -40.43
CA SER A 31 -4.58 -14.29 -39.22
C SER A 31 -4.21 -13.24 -38.17
N ALA A 32 -3.55 -12.14 -38.57
CA ALA A 32 -3.20 -11.04 -37.68
C ALA A 32 -4.44 -10.39 -37.06
N LYS A 33 -5.50 -10.20 -37.86
CA LYS A 33 -6.78 -9.69 -37.36
C LYS A 33 -7.40 -10.63 -36.31
N GLN A 34 -7.41 -11.93 -36.57
CA GLN A 34 -7.92 -12.92 -35.63
C GLN A 34 -7.15 -12.90 -34.30
N VAL A 35 -5.82 -12.81 -34.34
CA VAL A 35 -4.98 -12.72 -33.14
C VAL A 35 -5.30 -11.45 -32.34
N ILE A 36 -5.51 -10.31 -33.01
CA ILE A 36 -5.89 -9.05 -32.34
C ILE A 36 -7.27 -9.20 -31.67
N ASP A 37 -8.27 -9.69 -32.40
CA ASP A 37 -9.63 -9.87 -31.89
C ASP A 37 -9.65 -10.83 -30.68
N ASP A 38 -8.87 -11.91 -30.73
CA ASP A 38 -8.73 -12.88 -29.64
C ASP A 38 -8.02 -12.26 -28.42
N ALA A 39 -6.93 -11.53 -28.63
CA ALA A 39 -6.20 -10.84 -27.57
C ALA A 39 -7.08 -9.78 -26.88
N GLU A 40 -7.89 -9.03 -27.64
CA GLU A 40 -8.85 -8.09 -27.08
C GLU A 40 -9.97 -8.78 -26.28
N ALA A 41 -10.45 -9.92 -26.76
CA ALA A 41 -11.45 -10.71 -26.05
C ALA A 41 -10.88 -11.27 -24.73
N GLU A 42 -9.65 -11.78 -24.76
CA GLU A 42 -8.96 -12.26 -23.56
C GLU A 42 -8.66 -11.12 -22.58
N GLY A 43 -8.19 -9.98 -23.06
CA GLY A 43 -7.97 -8.78 -22.26
C GLY A 43 -9.24 -8.32 -21.55
N ARG A 44 -10.37 -8.28 -22.26
CA ARG A 44 -11.68 -7.96 -21.65
C ARG A 44 -12.08 -8.96 -20.57
N ARG A 45 -11.87 -10.26 -20.80
CA ARG A 45 -12.15 -11.30 -19.79
C ARG A 45 -11.22 -11.18 -18.58
N PHE A 46 -9.96 -10.83 -18.80
CA PHE A 46 -9.00 -10.62 -17.72
C PHE A 46 -9.40 -9.44 -16.85
N LEU A 47 -9.69 -8.28 -17.46
CA LEU A 47 -10.12 -7.08 -16.74
C LEU A 47 -11.42 -7.33 -15.96
N GLY A 48 -12.42 -7.99 -16.56
CA GLY A 48 -13.66 -8.31 -15.86
C GLY A 48 -13.46 -9.26 -14.66
N ARG A 49 -12.50 -10.19 -14.75
CA ARG A 49 -12.14 -11.05 -13.60
C ARG A 49 -11.43 -10.27 -12.50
N ALA A 50 -10.48 -9.41 -12.88
CA ALA A 50 -9.74 -8.58 -11.93
C ALA A 50 -10.65 -7.59 -11.20
N GLU A 51 -11.60 -6.98 -11.91
CA GLU A 51 -12.61 -6.08 -11.33
C GLU A 51 -13.51 -6.83 -10.33
N ALA A 52 -14.05 -8.00 -10.70
CA ALA A 52 -14.87 -8.80 -9.81
C ALA A 52 -14.11 -9.30 -8.56
N GLU A 53 -12.79 -9.54 -8.68
CA GLU A 53 -11.94 -9.90 -7.55
C GLU A 53 -11.68 -8.70 -6.64
N ALA A 54 -11.39 -7.53 -7.22
CA ALA A 54 -11.22 -6.29 -6.46
C ALA A 54 -12.49 -5.94 -5.67
N ASP A 55 -13.67 -6.03 -6.30
CA ASP A 55 -14.96 -5.80 -5.66
C ASP A 55 -15.21 -6.76 -4.49
N ARG A 56 -14.85 -8.04 -4.66
CA ARG A 56 -14.94 -9.03 -3.58
C ARG A 56 -14.06 -8.65 -2.40
N ILE A 57 -12.79 -8.29 -2.65
CA ILE A 57 -11.84 -7.89 -1.60
C ILE A 57 -12.35 -6.64 -0.87
N VAL A 58 -12.88 -5.65 -1.61
CA VAL A 58 -13.44 -4.43 -1.01
C VAL A 58 -14.66 -4.77 -0.14
N ALA A 59 -15.57 -5.60 -0.64
CA ALA A 59 -16.75 -6.03 0.12
C ALA A 59 -16.36 -6.77 1.42
N GLU A 60 -15.38 -7.68 1.35
CA GLU A 60 -14.86 -8.41 2.52
C GLU A 60 -14.23 -7.45 3.54
N ARG A 61 -13.40 -6.50 3.10
CA ARG A 61 -12.78 -5.50 3.98
C ARG A 61 -13.81 -4.58 4.64
N LEU A 62 -14.81 -4.14 3.89
CA LEU A 62 -15.90 -3.32 4.44
C LEU A 62 -16.69 -4.11 5.49
N ALA A 63 -16.99 -5.39 5.25
CA ALA A 63 -17.66 -6.23 6.22
C ALA A 63 -16.85 -6.38 7.52
N LEU A 64 -15.52 -6.57 7.40
CA LEU A 64 -14.63 -6.62 8.56
C LEU A 64 -14.59 -5.30 9.34
N LEU A 65 -14.55 -4.16 8.64
CA LEU A 65 -14.57 -2.83 9.28
C LEU A 65 -15.88 -2.58 10.03
N VAL A 66 -17.02 -2.94 9.44
CA VAL A 66 -18.33 -2.84 10.09
C VAL A 66 -18.37 -3.70 11.36
N ALA A 67 -17.96 -4.96 11.27
CA ALA A 67 -17.90 -5.85 12.43
C ALA A 67 -16.97 -5.32 13.55
N ALA A 68 -15.82 -4.75 13.17
CA ALA A 68 -14.91 -4.14 14.13
C ALA A 68 -15.51 -2.89 14.79
N ALA A 69 -16.23 -2.06 14.04
CA ALA A 69 -16.92 -0.88 14.56
C ALA A 69 -18.04 -1.26 15.54
N GLU A 70 -18.83 -2.28 15.23
CA GLU A 70 -19.85 -2.82 16.12
C GLU A 70 -19.25 -3.39 17.41
N ALA A 71 -18.16 -4.14 17.31
CA ALA A 71 -17.45 -4.66 18.47
C ALA A 71 -16.90 -3.53 19.36
N LEU A 72 -16.38 -2.45 18.76
CA LEU A 72 -15.91 -1.28 19.50
C LEU A 72 -17.08 -0.55 20.20
N ALA A 73 -18.22 -0.38 19.51
CA ALA A 73 -19.42 0.22 20.09
C ALA A 73 -19.91 -0.59 21.31
N ALA A 74 -20.01 -1.91 21.16
CA ALA A 74 -20.39 -2.79 22.26
C ALA A 74 -19.41 -2.70 23.45
N ARG A 75 -18.11 -2.53 23.20
CA ARG A 75 -17.10 -2.33 24.24
C ARG A 75 -17.27 -1.00 24.98
N VAL A 76 -17.56 0.09 24.26
CA VAL A 76 -17.82 1.40 24.87
C VAL A 76 -19.06 1.35 25.76
N GLU A 77 -20.13 0.69 25.32
CA GLU A 77 -21.34 0.50 26.14
C GLU A 77 -21.07 -0.35 27.39
N ALA A 78 -20.22 -1.37 27.29
CA ALA A 78 -19.82 -2.17 28.45
C ALA A 78 -19.04 -1.32 29.48
N ILE A 79 -18.09 -0.50 29.02
CA ILE A 79 -17.33 0.43 29.88
C ILE A 79 -18.28 1.45 30.53
N GLY A 80 -19.26 1.96 29.80
CA GLY A 80 -20.29 2.85 30.33
C GLY A 80 -21.03 2.22 31.51
N ARG A 81 -21.53 0.99 31.34
CA ARG A 81 -22.21 0.23 32.41
C ARG A 81 -21.31 -0.05 33.61
N GLU A 82 -20.05 -0.40 33.38
CA GLU A 82 -19.07 -0.61 34.45
C GLU A 82 -18.83 0.68 35.25
N SER A 83 -18.71 1.82 34.56
CA SER A 83 -18.51 3.12 35.21
C SER A 83 -19.73 3.53 36.06
N GLU A 84 -20.95 3.30 35.57
CA GLU A 84 -22.19 3.53 36.33
C GLU A 84 -22.26 2.67 37.58
N GLN A 85 -21.89 1.38 37.46
CA GLN A 85 -21.84 0.47 38.60
C GLN A 85 -20.83 0.93 39.66
N LEU A 86 -19.63 1.35 39.25
CA LEU A 86 -18.62 1.89 40.17
C LEU A 86 -19.10 3.17 40.86
N LEU A 87 -19.80 4.05 40.14
CA LEU A 87 -20.39 5.26 40.73
C LEU A 87 -21.47 4.93 41.77
N GLU A 88 -22.32 3.95 41.51
CA GLU A 88 -23.32 3.48 42.49
C GLU A 88 -22.67 2.82 43.71
N GLN A 89 -21.61 2.02 43.52
CA GLN A 89 -20.83 1.45 44.63
C GLN A 89 -20.20 2.56 45.49
N LEU A 90 -19.62 3.59 44.88
CA LEU A 90 -19.06 4.73 45.61
C LEU A 90 -20.13 5.53 46.37
N LYS A 91 -21.32 5.72 45.78
CA LYS A 91 -22.47 6.34 46.46
C LYS A 91 -22.90 5.52 47.67
N ALA A 92 -23.03 4.20 47.53
CA ALA A 92 -23.41 3.31 48.63
C ALA A 92 -22.38 3.33 49.77
N ILE A 93 -21.08 3.29 49.45
CA ILE A 93 -20.00 3.42 50.44
C ILE A 93 -20.07 4.79 51.13
N ARG A 94 -20.30 5.87 50.38
CA ARG A 94 -20.45 7.22 50.94
C ARG A 94 -21.63 7.31 51.92
N VAL A 95 -22.77 6.71 51.59
CA VAL A 95 -23.94 6.68 52.49
C VAL A 95 -23.62 5.87 53.76
N GLY A 96 -22.98 4.71 53.63
CA GLY A 96 -22.58 3.89 54.79
C GLY A 96 -21.53 4.56 55.70
N LEU A 97 -20.65 5.39 55.14
CA LEU A 97 -19.69 6.21 55.91
C LEU A 97 -20.33 7.49 56.48
N GLY A 98 -21.34 8.04 55.79
CA GLY A 98 -21.96 9.34 56.05
C GLY A 98 -23.05 9.35 57.11
N GLU A 99 -23.46 8.20 57.65
CA GLU A 99 -24.35 8.14 58.83
C GLU A 99 -23.60 8.33 60.16
N GLY A 100 -22.26 8.38 60.17
CA GLY A 100 -21.45 8.65 61.36
C GLY A 100 -20.51 9.86 61.27
N ALA A 101 -20.25 10.37 60.06
CA ALA A 101 -19.30 11.45 59.82
C ALA A 101 -20.01 12.74 59.43
N SER A 102 -20.65 13.40 60.42
CA SER A 102 -20.91 14.84 60.35
C SER A 102 -19.57 15.58 60.42
N LEU A 103 -18.78 15.48 59.37
CA LEU A 103 -17.59 16.31 59.19
C LEU A 103 -18.09 17.71 58.82
N ASP A 104 -18.02 18.57 59.82
CA ASP A 104 -18.07 20.02 59.70
C ASP A 104 -17.29 20.47 58.43
N PRO A 105 -17.94 21.09 57.43
CA PRO A 105 -17.26 21.59 56.24
C PRO A 105 -16.47 22.89 56.52
N GLY A 106 -16.34 23.30 57.78
CA GLY A 106 -15.51 24.41 58.21
C GLY A 106 -14.02 24.08 58.29
N ALA A 107 -13.22 24.75 57.46
CA ALA A 107 -11.78 24.91 57.62
C ALA A 107 -10.89 23.71 57.28
N VAL A 108 -10.86 23.36 55.99
CA VAL A 108 -9.56 23.05 55.37
C VAL A 108 -9.45 23.91 54.14
N GLU A 109 -8.81 25.08 54.28
CA GLU A 109 -8.27 25.78 53.11
C GLU A 109 -7.42 24.78 52.33
N PRO A 110 -7.67 24.58 51.02
CA PRO A 110 -6.73 23.83 50.22
C PRO A 110 -5.48 24.71 50.14
N GLU A 111 -4.46 24.37 50.94
CA GLU A 111 -3.12 24.81 50.62
C GLU A 111 -2.89 24.49 49.14
N ARG A 112 -2.60 25.54 48.38
CA ARG A 112 -2.12 25.50 47.00
C ARG A 112 -0.73 24.84 46.98
N GLY A 113 -0.66 23.60 47.45
CA GLY A 113 0.51 22.74 47.39
C GLY A 113 0.60 22.14 46.00
N ALA A 114 1.50 22.72 45.22
CA ALA A 114 2.13 22.10 44.06
C ALA A 114 1.17 21.55 42.99
N ARG A 115 0.88 22.41 42.00
CA ARG A 115 0.56 21.94 40.65
C ARG A 115 1.60 20.86 40.27
N PRO A 116 1.22 19.62 39.95
CA PRO A 116 2.06 18.79 39.13
C PRO A 116 2.17 19.54 37.82
N HIS A 117 3.35 20.12 37.62
CA HIS A 117 3.76 20.79 36.42
C HIS A 117 3.59 19.75 35.31
N LEU A 118 2.51 19.91 34.55
CA LEU A 118 2.41 19.32 33.23
C LEU A 118 3.65 19.80 32.50
N SER A 119 4.62 18.88 32.38
CA SER A 119 5.79 19.06 31.54
C SER A 119 5.25 19.47 30.18
N ALA A 120 5.57 20.71 29.79
CA ALA A 120 5.28 21.20 28.46
C ALA A 120 5.97 20.24 27.49
N VAL A 121 5.18 19.47 26.76
CA VAL A 121 5.65 18.78 25.56
C VAL A 121 6.22 19.88 24.67
N ALA A 122 7.55 19.85 24.51
CA ALA A 122 8.26 20.79 23.67
C ALA A 122 7.68 20.77 22.25
N PRO A 123 7.62 21.91 21.55
CA PRO A 123 7.31 21.90 20.14
C PRO A 123 8.38 21.08 19.43
N VAL A 124 7.96 20.02 18.73
CA VAL A 124 8.80 19.31 17.77
C VAL A 124 9.02 20.27 16.60
N GLU A 125 10.01 21.14 16.75
CA GLU A 125 10.68 21.74 15.62
C GLU A 125 11.56 20.68 14.95
N ALA A 126 11.36 20.56 13.65
CA ALA A 126 12.16 19.76 12.76
C ALA A 126 13.65 20.13 12.89
N ALA A 127 14.49 19.14 13.17
CA ALA A 127 15.67 18.80 12.35
C ALA A 127 16.55 17.75 13.06
N SER A 128 16.80 16.68 12.31
CA SER A 128 18.03 15.88 12.26
C SER A 128 18.63 15.24 13.50
N GLU A 129 18.58 13.90 13.41
CA GLU A 129 19.70 12.97 13.56
C GLU A 129 19.99 12.33 14.92
N GLU A 130 20.05 10.99 14.82
CA GLU A 130 20.79 10.05 15.67
C GLU A 130 20.20 9.65 17.03
N ALA A 131 19.24 8.72 16.99
CA ALA A 131 19.30 7.47 17.75
C ALA A 131 18.11 6.57 17.37
N ALA A 132 18.18 5.96 16.18
CA ALA A 132 17.28 4.87 15.83
C ALA A 132 17.73 3.61 16.56
N THR A 133 16.89 3.19 17.48
CA THR A 133 16.87 1.94 18.22
C THR A 133 17.18 0.75 17.31
N GLN A 134 18.36 0.17 17.48
CA GLN A 134 18.68 -1.17 16.99
C GLN A 134 17.96 -2.18 17.89
N SER A 135 16.85 -2.72 17.42
CA SER A 135 16.31 -3.98 17.95
C SER A 135 15.50 -4.70 16.89
N GLY A 136 16.17 -5.66 16.25
CA GLY A 136 15.60 -6.97 15.96
C GLY A 136 15.04 -7.21 14.57
N SER A 137 15.92 -7.37 13.57
CA SER A 137 15.70 -8.21 12.36
C SER A 137 16.94 -8.10 11.43
N GLU A 138 18.10 -8.61 11.86
CA GLU A 138 19.34 -8.49 11.06
C GLU A 138 19.50 -9.56 9.95
N GLY A 139 18.50 -10.42 9.74
CA GLY A 139 18.61 -11.57 8.82
C GLY A 139 17.68 -11.54 7.60
N GLU A 140 16.41 -11.16 7.76
CA GLU A 140 15.39 -11.26 6.69
C GLU A 140 15.21 -9.97 5.89
N ASP A 141 15.63 -8.83 6.44
CA ASP A 141 15.36 -7.53 5.81
C ASP A 141 16.39 -7.12 4.76
N ARG A 142 17.53 -7.79 4.59
CA ARG A 142 18.54 -7.45 3.56
C ARG A 142 18.23 -7.98 2.16
N THR A 143 17.01 -8.45 1.92
CA THR A 143 16.63 -8.97 0.61
C THR A 143 16.44 -7.84 -0.42
N PRO A 144 16.62 -8.11 -1.73
CA PRO A 144 16.28 -7.16 -2.78
C PRO A 144 14.82 -6.68 -2.76
N ALA A 145 13.92 -7.48 -2.18
CA ALA A 145 12.53 -7.09 -1.95
C ALA A 145 12.39 -6.06 -0.83
N GLY A 146 13.10 -6.24 0.29
CA GLY A 146 13.17 -5.26 1.38
C GLY A 146 13.76 -3.93 0.92
N ALA A 147 14.78 -3.96 0.05
CA ALA A 147 15.40 -2.77 -0.51
C ALA A 147 14.40 -1.92 -1.32
N ARG A 148 13.59 -2.58 -2.17
CA ARG A 148 12.53 -1.91 -2.94
C ARG A 148 11.45 -1.33 -2.05
N LEU A 149 11.06 -2.05 -1.01
CA LEU A 149 10.04 -1.60 -0.07
C LEU A 149 10.52 -0.34 0.67
N LEU A 150 11.76 -0.34 1.19
CA LEU A 150 12.34 0.83 1.86
C LEU A 150 12.46 2.01 0.89
N ALA A 151 12.96 1.78 -0.32
CA ALA A 151 13.11 2.82 -1.34
C ALA A 151 11.76 3.45 -1.69
N THR A 152 10.69 2.66 -1.79
CA THR A 152 9.33 3.16 -2.04
C THR A 152 8.83 3.99 -0.86
N GLN A 153 9.04 3.54 0.38
CA GLN A 153 8.65 4.30 1.57
C GLN A 153 9.36 5.65 1.64
N MET A 154 10.66 5.69 1.36
CA MET A 154 11.43 6.93 1.34
C MET A 154 11.00 7.87 0.21
N ALA A 155 10.71 7.35 -0.98
CA ALA A 155 10.17 8.13 -2.08
C ALA A 155 8.81 8.77 -1.74
N VAL A 156 7.92 8.02 -1.08
CA VAL A 156 6.62 8.53 -0.60
C VAL A 156 6.78 9.62 0.45
N LEU A 157 7.85 9.56 1.26
CA LEU A 157 8.19 10.58 2.25
C LEU A 157 8.91 11.81 1.65
N GLY A 158 9.17 11.81 0.34
CA GLY A 158 9.83 12.92 -0.35
C GLY A 158 11.35 12.96 -0.17
N SER A 159 11.98 11.85 0.24
CA SER A 159 13.44 11.75 0.29
C SER A 159 14.04 11.89 -1.12
N SER A 160 15.23 12.49 -1.19
CA SER A 160 15.92 12.64 -2.48
C SER A 160 16.45 11.30 -2.98
N ARG A 161 16.72 11.21 -4.28
CA ARG A 161 17.25 9.99 -4.91
C ARG A 161 18.61 9.59 -4.33
N GLU A 162 19.46 10.55 -4.02
CA GLU A 162 20.78 10.35 -3.41
C GLU A 162 20.68 9.87 -1.97
N GLU A 163 19.70 10.37 -1.21
CA GLU A 163 19.43 9.91 0.16
C GLU A 163 18.99 8.45 0.18
N ILE A 164 18.13 8.07 -0.77
CA ILE A 164 17.66 6.69 -0.92
C ILE A 164 18.84 5.79 -1.33
N ASP A 165 19.66 6.20 -2.31
CA ASP A 165 20.86 5.45 -2.72
C ASP A 165 21.83 5.21 -1.56
N ALA A 166 22.16 6.27 -0.81
CA ALA A 166 23.03 6.18 0.35
C ALA A 166 22.46 5.24 1.42
N ARG A 167 21.15 5.28 1.64
CA ARG A 167 20.48 4.43 2.63
C ARG A 167 20.46 2.96 2.19
N LEU A 168 20.24 2.68 0.91
CA LEU A 168 20.26 1.33 0.36
C LEU A 168 21.66 0.72 0.39
N LYS A 169 22.68 1.47 -0.02
CA LYS A 169 24.09 1.03 0.07
C LYS A 169 24.49 0.71 1.51
N LYS A 170 24.10 1.55 2.47
CA LYS A 170 24.41 1.37 3.89
C LYS A 170 23.61 0.25 4.56
N GLY A 171 22.32 0.09 4.22
CA GLY A 171 21.42 -0.84 4.90
C GLY A 171 21.37 -2.25 4.29
N PHE A 172 21.64 -2.36 2.99
CA PHE A 172 21.42 -3.59 2.21
C PHE A 172 22.66 -4.08 1.47
N GLU A 173 23.79 -3.35 1.55
CA GLU A 173 25.06 -3.72 0.90
C GLU A 173 24.94 -3.92 -0.62
N ILE A 174 24.02 -3.18 -1.27
CA ILE A 174 23.79 -3.25 -2.72
C ILE A 174 24.73 -2.28 -3.43
N GLU A 175 25.64 -2.80 -4.27
CA GLU A 175 26.58 -1.98 -5.05
C GLU A 175 25.89 -1.18 -6.16
N ASP A 176 24.93 -1.80 -6.85
CA ASP A 176 24.15 -1.19 -7.94
C ASP A 176 22.67 -1.08 -7.58
N THR A 177 22.27 0.11 -7.14
CA THR A 177 20.89 0.49 -6.78
C THR A 177 20.14 1.09 -7.97
N GLY A 178 20.80 1.35 -9.10
CA GLY A 178 20.25 2.12 -10.23
C GLY A 178 18.99 1.49 -10.79
N ALA A 179 19.03 0.18 -11.05
CA ALA A 179 17.86 -0.56 -11.56
C ALA A 179 16.67 -0.57 -10.59
N ILE A 180 16.92 -0.51 -9.26
CA ILE A 180 15.86 -0.40 -8.26
C ILE A 180 15.28 1.02 -8.25
N MET A 181 16.15 2.03 -8.39
CA MET A 181 15.74 3.43 -8.36
C MET A 181 15.00 3.85 -9.61
N ASP A 182 15.42 3.39 -10.79
CA ASP A 182 14.73 3.63 -12.05
C ASP A 182 13.33 3.02 -12.06
N ALA A 183 13.16 1.86 -11.43
CA ALA A 183 11.86 1.20 -11.32
C ALA A 183 10.86 1.94 -10.42
N ILE A 184 11.34 2.75 -9.47
CA ILE A 184 10.50 3.43 -8.47
C ILE A 184 10.31 4.91 -8.80
N LEU A 185 11.40 5.58 -9.20
CA LEU A 185 11.45 7.03 -9.41
C LEU A 185 11.46 7.43 -10.90
N GLY A 186 11.68 6.47 -11.81
CA GLY A 186 11.96 6.72 -13.22
C GLY A 186 13.45 6.95 -13.51
N PRO A 187 13.88 6.91 -14.78
CA PRO A 187 15.28 7.15 -15.17
C PRO A 187 15.68 8.61 -14.91
N GLU A 188 16.96 8.85 -14.63
CA GLU A 188 17.51 10.21 -14.64
C GLU A 188 17.63 10.70 -16.09
N GLU A 189 17.09 11.89 -16.37
CA GLU A 189 17.24 12.60 -17.66
C GLU A 189 18.61 13.27 -17.81
#